data_AF-A0A379LP60-F1
#
_entry.id   AF-A0A379LP60-F1
#
_cell.length_a   1.000
_cell.length_b   1.000
_cell.length_c   1.000
_cell.angle_alpha   90.00
_cell.angle_beta   90.00
_cell.angle_gamma   90.00
#
_symmetry.space_group_name_H-M   'P 1'
#
loop_
_entity.id
_entity.type
_entity.pdbx_description
1 polymer ?
#
loop_
_entity_poly.entity_id
_entity_poly.type
_entity_poly.pdbx_seq_one_letter_code
_entity_poly.pdbx_strand_id
1 'polypeptide(L)' 'MGQMVDRNNSKAAKWFEKAANQGMAEAQREIGLIYYYGSGVNQDDALAKDWLKKSCENGLKIGCEDYNYLYSSGSN' A
#
# COMPACT_ATOMS: atom_id res chain seq x y z
N MET A 1 8.06 15.77 -22.86
CA MET A 1 6.86 15.26 -22.18
C MET A 1 7.31 14.77 -20.80
N GLY A 2 7.42 15.69 -19.84
CA GLY A 2 8.12 15.46 -18.57
C GLY A 2 7.16 15.25 -17.42
N GLN A 3 7.18 14.04 -16.86
CA GLN A 3 7.07 13.72 -15.42
C GLN A 3 6.21 14.66 -14.57
N MET A 4 4.89 14.44 -14.57
CA MET A 4 3.99 14.93 -13.49
C MET A 4 3.71 13.84 -12.44
N VAL A 5 4.39 12.69 -12.51
CA VAL A 5 4.05 11.51 -11.72
C VAL A 5 4.61 11.58 -10.29
N ASP A 6 5.70 12.30 -10.04
CA ASP A 6 6.37 12.25 -8.73
C ASP A 6 5.73 13.14 -7.64
N ARG A 7 5.15 14.30 -7.99
CA ARG A 7 4.62 15.23 -6.96
C ARG A 7 3.24 14.84 -6.41
N ASN A 8 2.44 14.08 -7.16
CA ASN A 8 1.12 13.67 -6.70
C ASN A 8 1.19 12.41 -5.85
N ASN A 9 2.16 11.52 -6.09
CA ASN A 9 2.27 10.26 -5.37
C ASN A 9 2.58 10.45 -3.87
N SER A 10 3.49 11.37 -3.52
CA SER A 10 3.76 11.69 -2.10
C SER A 10 2.57 12.34 -1.38
N LYS A 11 1.71 13.07 -2.11
CA LYS A 11 0.48 13.63 -1.53
C LYS A 11 -0.60 12.56 -1.40
N ALA A 12 -0.72 11.69 -2.40
CA ALA A 12 -1.65 10.56 -2.38
C ALA A 12 -1.32 9.62 -1.22
N ALA A 13 -0.04 9.30 -0.99
CA ALA A 13 0.39 8.51 0.16
C ALA A 13 -0.12 9.07 1.50
N LYS A 14 -0.03 10.39 1.70
CA LYS A 14 -0.55 11.03 2.93
C LYS A 14 -2.07 10.97 3.05
N TRP A 15 -2.80 11.04 1.94
CA TRP A 15 -4.26 10.89 1.94
C TRP A 15 -4.68 9.45 2.24
N PHE A 16 -4.02 8.48 1.61
CA PHE A 16 -4.26 7.07 1.87
C PHE A 16 -3.85 6.67 3.28
N GLU A 17 -2.76 7.20 3.84
CA GLU A 17 -2.37 6.96 5.23
C GLU A 17 -3.46 7.44 6.22
N LYS A 18 -4.01 8.64 6.00
CA LYS A 18 -5.13 9.13 6.82
C LYS A 18 -6.38 8.27 6.70
N ALA A 19 -6.67 7.79 5.50
CA ALA A 19 -7.82 6.92 5.24
C ALA A 19 -7.60 5.51 5.83
N ALA A 20 -6.38 4.98 5.72
CA ALA A 20 -5.98 3.69 6.27
C ALA A 20 -6.04 3.68 7.80
N ASN A 21 -5.65 4.80 8.43
CA ASN A 21 -5.81 5.03 9.87
C ASN A 21 -7.27 5.12 10.33
N GLN A 22 -8.20 5.45 9.44
CA GLN A 22 -9.64 5.41 9.73
C GLN A 22 -10.22 3.99 9.62
N GLY A 23 -9.40 2.98 9.31
CA GLY A 23 -9.85 1.60 9.13
C GLY A 23 -10.42 1.31 7.74
N MET A 24 -10.23 2.21 6.77
CA MET A 24 -10.63 1.93 5.39
C MET A 24 -9.70 0.89 4.78
N ALA A 25 -10.24 -0.32 4.57
CA ALA A 25 -9.48 -1.44 4.04
C ALA A 25 -8.91 -1.16 2.65
N GLU A 26 -9.65 -0.47 1.78
CA GLU A 26 -9.15 -0.05 0.45
C GLU A 26 -7.94 0.88 0.58
N ALA A 27 -7.99 1.85 1.50
CA ALA A 27 -6.87 2.76 1.70
C ALA A 27 -5.64 2.06 2.31
N GLN A 28 -5.86 1.09 3.22
CA GLN A 28 -4.80 0.24 3.76
C GLN A 28 -4.11 -0.56 2.65
N ARG A 29 -4.86 -1.05 1.67
CA ARG A 29 -4.29 -1.71 0.50
C ARG A 29 -3.45 -0.75 -0.34
N GLU A 30 -4.01 0.40 -0.70
CA GLU A 30 -3.33 1.38 -1.55
C GLU A 30 -2.04 1.89 -0.91
N ILE A 31 -2.04 2.19 0.39
CA ILE A 31 -0.81 2.61 1.09
C ILE A 31 0.21 1.47 1.16
N GLY A 32 -0.25 0.22 1.31
CA GLY A 32 0.62 -0.95 1.24
C GLY A 32 1.33 -1.09 -0.10
N LEU A 33 0.59 -0.91 -1.20
CA LEU A 33 1.17 -0.92 -2.56
C LEU A 33 2.12 0.27 -2.78
N ILE A 34 1.79 1.45 -2.25
CA ILE A 34 2.67 2.63 -2.34
C ILE A 34 4.02 2.37 -1.65
N TYR A 35 4.02 1.76 -0.46
CA TYR A 35 5.25 1.35 0.22
C TYR A 35 5.97 0.21 -0.51
N TYR A 36 5.25 -0.71 -1.17
CA TYR A 36 5.87 -1.78 -1.96
C TYR A 36 6.58 -1.26 -3.22
N TYR A 37 5.98 -0.31 -3.93
CA TYR A 37 6.58 0.25 -5.15
C TYR A 37 7.51 1.44 -4.88
N GLY A 38 7.57 1.96 -3.65
CA GLY A 38 8.29 3.20 -3.35
C GLY A 38 7.76 4.42 -4.13
N SER A 39 6.47 4.44 -4.45
CA SER A 39 5.87 5.49 -5.28
C SER A 39 5.63 6.76 -4.47
N GLY A 40 6.64 7.63 -4.40
CA GLY A 40 6.57 8.91 -3.68
C GLY A 40 6.81 8.80 -2.17
N VAL A 41 7.16 7.60 -1.67
CA VAL A 41 7.68 7.32 -0.33
C VAL A 41 8.87 6.35 -0.47
N ASN A 42 9.66 6.16 0.60
CA ASN A 42 10.68 5.12 0.58
C ASN A 42 10.01 3.74 0.51
N GLN A 43 10.55 2.88 -0.35
CA GLN A 43 10.09 1.50 -0.44
C GLN A 43 10.34 0.79 0.89
N ASP A 44 9.30 0.12 1.39
CA ASP A 44 9.37 -0.68 2.61
C ASP A 44 8.39 -1.86 2.51
N ASP A 45 8.94 -3.02 2.19
CA ASP A 45 8.16 -4.25 2.00
C ASP A 45 7.56 -4.76 3.32
N ALA A 46 8.16 -4.44 4.48
CA ALA A 46 7.64 -4.84 5.78
C ALA A 46 6.40 -4.02 6.14
N LEU A 47 6.47 -2.69 5.94
CA LEU A 47 5.33 -1.79 6.08
C LEU A 47 4.22 -2.14 5.08
N ALA A 48 4.58 -2.43 3.83
CA ALA A 48 3.62 -2.85 2.80
C ALA A 48 2.81 -4.09 3.24
N LYS A 49 3.50 -5.11 3.77
CA LYS A 49 2.86 -6.33 4.28
C LYS A 49 1.94 -6.05 5.46
N ASP A 50 2.35 -5.22 6.41
CA ASP A 50 1.53 -4.89 7.58
C ASP A 50 0.23 -4.18 7.18
N TRP A 51 0.32 -3.24 6.23
CA TRP A 51 -0.85 -2.53 5.70
C TRP A 51 -1.80 -3.43 4.92
N LEU A 52 -1.28 -4.31 4.07
CA LEU A 52 -2.10 -5.28 3.33
C LEU A 52 -2.75 -6.32 4.25
N LYS A 53 -2.04 -6.74 5.30
CA LYS A 53 -2.60 -7.61 6.34
C LYS A 53 -3.78 -6.93 7.04
N LYS A 54 -3.65 -5.67 7.44
CA LYS A 54 -4.76 -4.90 8.04
C LYS A 54 -5.94 -4.77 7.09
N SER A 55 -5.68 -4.56 5.81
CA SER A 55 -6.73 -4.51 4.77
C SER A 55 -7.51 -5.83 4.71
N CYS A 56 -6.80 -6.96 4.77
CA CYS A 56 -7.39 -8.29 4.85
C CYS A 56 -8.22 -8.49 6.13
N GLU A 57 -7.70 -8.07 7.28
CA GLU A 57 -8.40 -8.15 8.59
C GLU A 57 -9.69 -7.30 8.60
N ASN A 58 -9.71 -6.19 7.89
CA ASN A 58 -10.91 -5.35 7.71
C ASN A 58 -11.89 -5.91 6.67
N GLY A 59 -11.67 -7.14 6.18
CA GLY A 59 -12.60 -7.86 5.30
C GLY A 59 -12.43 -7.58 3.81
N LEU A 60 -11.38 -6.86 3.40
CA LEU A 60 -11.12 -6.64 1.99
C LEU A 60 -10.44 -7.85 1.36
N LYS A 61 -11.22 -8.60 0.58
CA LYS A 61 -10.74 -9.80 -0.11
C LYS A 61 -9.52 -9.54 -0.99
N ILE A 62 -9.51 -8.42 -1.73
CA ILE A 62 -8.37 -8.06 -2.59
C ILE A 62 -7.12 -7.69 -1.77
N GLY A 63 -7.28 -7.16 -0.56
CA GLY A 63 -6.17 -6.93 0.37
C GLY A 63 -5.49 -8.22 0.82
N CYS A 64 -6.27 -9.30 1.03
CA CYS A 64 -5.73 -10.62 1.34
C CYS A 64 -4.97 -11.23 0.14
N GLU A 65 -5.49 -11.05 -1.08
CA GLU A 65 -4.85 -11.53 -2.31
C GLU A 65 -3.50 -10.82 -2.52
N ASP A 66 -3.47 -9.50 -2.38
CA ASP A 66 -2.25 -8.70 -2.50
C ASP A 66 -1.24 -9.03 -1.39
N TYR A 67 -1.70 -9.25 -0.15
CA TYR A 67 -0.84 -9.71 0.96
C TYR A 67 -0.15 -11.04 0.62
N ASN A 68 -0.92 -12.02 0.12
CA ASN A 68 -0.39 -13.32 -0.27
C ASN A 68 0.57 -13.21 -1.46
N TYR A 69 0.26 -12.34 -2.44
CA TYR A 69 1.13 -12.06 -3.57
C TYR A 69 2.48 -11.50 -3.09
N LEU A 70 2.46 -10.54 -2.17
CA LEU A 70 3.67 -9.93 -1.59
C LEU A 70 4.47 -10.91 -0.72
N TYR A 71 3.79 -11.83 -0.03
CA TYR A 71 4.43 -12.91 0.72
C TYR A 71 5.12 -13.92 -0.23
N SER A 72 4.45 -14.27 -1.33
CA SER A 72 4.97 -15.20 -2.33
C SER A 72 6.09 -14.60 -3.19
N SER A 73 6.03 -13.30 -3.51
CA SER A 73 7.04 -12.63 -4.34
C SER A 73 8.36 -12.39 -3.61
N GLY A 74 8.37 -12.37 -2.28
CA GLY A 74 9.58 -12.25 -1.46
C GLY A 74 10.35 -13.55 -1.25
N SER A 75 9.88 -14.66 -1.83
CA SER A 75 10.55 -15.97 -1.81
C SER A 75 11.18 -16.24 -3.18
N ASN A 76 12.25 -15.52 -3.53
CA ASN A 76 13.14 -15.89 -4.64
C ASN A 76 14.55 -15.31 -4.43
#